data_AF-A0A2X2CC47-F1
#
_entry.id   AF-A0A2X2CC47-F1
#
_cell.length_a   1.000
_cell.length_b   1.000
_cell.length_c   1.000
_cell.angle_alpha   90.00
_cell.angle_beta   90.00
_cell.angle_gamma   90.00
#
_symmetry.space_group_name_H-M   'P 1'
#
loop_
_entity.id
_entity.type
_entity.pdbx_description
1 polymer ?
#
loop_
_entity_poly.entity_id
_entity_poly.type
_entity_poly.pdbx_seq_one_letter_code
_entity_poly.pdbx_strand_id
1 'polypeptide(L)'
;MSNGWTDAELAAAVDAYEDMLKRGAAGEKVNKAQVYRDLAAQFVGRTDKAFEYRMQNISALYAELGLPWLAGLKPAVNVGREMKPRLLKLIQRANAKSAGFKHGSKRTWELVLEALDACAGNATREQVKDWIVSHYPGYNEKNLVDLEMLAVNSTSRTSYNQNAKPRRTDTGSPYDRLYKMG
;
A
#
# COMPACT_ATOMS: atom_id res chain seq x y z
N MET A 1 -23.12 16.50 23.40
CA MET A 1 -23.05 15.12 22.87
C MET A 1 -21.72 14.98 22.15
N SER A 2 -20.92 13.98 22.49
CA SER A 2 -19.64 13.77 21.81
C SER A 2 -19.91 13.31 20.37
N ASN A 3 -19.53 14.10 19.38
CA ASN A 3 -19.52 13.63 18.00
C ASN A 3 -18.65 12.37 17.93
N GLY A 4 -19.29 11.24 17.61
CA GLY A 4 -18.64 9.94 17.54
C GLY A 4 -17.48 9.94 16.54
N TRP A 5 -16.60 8.93 16.64
CA TRP A 5 -15.52 8.77 15.66
C TRP A 5 -16.11 8.54 14.26
N THR A 6 -15.69 9.35 13.30
CA THR A 6 -16.05 9.20 11.89
C THR A 6 -15.17 8.12 11.23
N ASP A 7 -15.62 7.58 10.10
CA ASP A 7 -14.82 6.60 9.36
C ASP A 7 -13.51 7.20 8.83
N ALA A 8 -13.50 8.51 8.49
CA ALA A 8 -12.31 9.22 8.05
C ALA A 8 -11.26 9.32 9.17
N GLU A 9 -11.67 9.68 10.39
CA GLU A 9 -10.77 9.74 11.55
C GLU A 9 -10.19 8.36 11.89
N LEU A 10 -10.99 7.30 11.80
CA LEU A 10 -10.53 5.93 12.05
C LEU A 10 -9.58 5.44 10.97
N ALA A 11 -9.87 5.75 9.69
CA ALA A 11 -8.99 5.41 8.58
C ALA A 11 -7.62 6.10 8.74
N ALA A 12 -7.61 7.41 9.02
CA ALA A 12 -6.37 8.15 9.25
C ALA A 12 -5.56 7.59 10.42
N ALA A 13 -6.22 7.16 11.51
CA ALA A 13 -5.53 6.52 12.63
C ALA A 13 -4.91 5.16 12.24
N VAL A 14 -5.62 4.33 11.45
CA VAL A 14 -5.08 3.03 10.98
C VAL A 14 -3.93 3.25 10.01
N ASP A 15 -4.06 4.17 9.04
CA ASP A 15 -3.00 4.47 8.08
C ASP A 15 -1.72 4.98 8.78
N ALA A 16 -1.86 5.89 9.74
CA ALA A 16 -0.73 6.38 10.54
C ALA A 16 -0.13 5.28 11.43
N TYR A 17 -0.93 4.36 11.96
CA TYR A 17 -0.44 3.22 12.72
C TYR A 17 0.42 2.28 11.85
N GLU A 18 -0.03 1.98 10.64
CA GLU A 18 0.73 1.15 9.70
C GLU A 18 2.04 1.81 9.26
N ASP A 19 2.05 3.12 9.00
CA ASP A 19 3.27 3.86 8.69
C ASP A 19 4.30 3.74 9.83
N MET A 20 3.85 4.01 11.07
CA MET A 20 4.70 3.85 12.24
C MET A 20 5.22 2.42 12.39
N LEU A 21 4.39 1.41 12.11
CA LEU A 21 4.79 0.00 12.19
C LEU A 21 5.86 -0.33 11.14
N LYS A 22 5.69 0.13 9.90
CA LYS A 22 6.66 -0.08 8.81
C LYS A 22 8.00 0.58 9.12
N ARG A 23 7.98 1.84 9.58
CA ARG A 23 9.18 2.58 9.96
C ARG A 23 9.89 1.93 11.14
N GLY A 24 9.13 1.49 12.14
CA GLY A 24 9.68 0.72 13.27
C GLY A 24 10.32 -0.60 12.84
N ALA A 25 9.70 -1.33 11.90
CA ALA A 25 10.27 -2.56 11.34
C ALA A 25 11.55 -2.31 10.52
N ALA A 26 11.67 -1.13 9.89
CA ALA A 26 12.88 -0.67 9.20
C ALA A 26 13.98 -0.16 10.16
N GLY A 27 13.75 -0.18 11.48
CA GLY A 27 14.70 0.30 12.49
C GLY A 27 14.71 1.82 12.69
N GLU A 28 13.77 2.55 12.09
CA GLU A 28 13.65 3.99 12.28
C GLU A 28 13.07 4.35 13.65
N LYS A 29 13.54 5.47 14.22
CA LYS A 29 12.94 6.03 15.43
C LYS A 29 11.64 6.76 15.09
N VAL A 30 10.53 6.25 15.60
CA VAL A 30 9.21 6.88 15.43
C VAL A 30 8.88 7.79 16.61
N ASN A 31 8.69 9.09 16.36
CA ASN A 31 8.16 10.04 17.34
C ASN A 31 6.62 9.99 17.36
N LYS A 32 6.08 9.06 18.16
CA LYS A 32 4.62 8.82 18.27
C LYS A 32 3.84 10.07 18.70
N ALA A 33 4.40 10.86 19.61
CA ALA A 33 3.75 12.07 20.10
C ALA A 33 3.56 13.10 18.99
N GLN A 34 4.50 13.20 18.04
CA GLN A 34 4.33 14.06 16.87
C GLN A 34 3.23 13.55 15.95
N VAL A 35 3.18 12.24 15.67
CA VAL A 35 2.11 11.63 14.85
C VAL A 35 0.73 11.93 15.45
N TYR A 36 0.59 11.89 16.78
CA TYR A 36 -0.69 12.19 17.43
C TYR A 36 -1.09 13.66 17.31
N ARG A 37 -0.13 14.59 17.41
CA ARG A 37 -0.35 16.02 17.15
C ARG A 37 -0.78 16.27 15.71
N ASP A 38 -0.09 15.65 14.76
CA ASP A 38 -0.37 15.83 13.34
C ASP A 38 -1.76 15.31 12.97
N LEU A 39 -2.20 14.20 13.59
CA LEU A 39 -3.56 13.70 13.45
C LEU A 39 -4.59 14.60 14.12
N ALA A 40 -4.33 15.07 15.35
CA ALA A 40 -5.23 15.98 16.05
C ALA A 40 -5.46 17.30 15.28
N ALA A 41 -4.41 17.81 14.63
CA ALA A 41 -4.49 19.02 13.80
C ALA A 41 -5.38 18.84 12.55
N GLN A 42 -5.54 17.61 12.05
CA GLN A 42 -6.38 17.32 10.87
C GLN A 42 -7.88 17.25 11.20
N PHE A 43 -8.25 16.97 12.46
CA PHE A 43 -9.63 16.68 12.84
C PHE A 43 -10.08 17.56 14.02
N VAL A 44 -10.96 18.52 13.72
CA VAL A 44 -11.50 19.47 14.70
C VAL A 44 -12.17 18.73 15.86
N GLY A 45 -11.74 19.04 17.09
CA GLY A 45 -12.29 18.45 18.30
C GLY A 45 -11.62 17.12 18.74
N ARG A 46 -10.56 16.68 18.06
CA ARG A 46 -9.70 15.60 18.54
C ARG A 46 -8.47 16.14 19.24
N THR A 47 -7.96 15.35 20.18
CA THR A 47 -6.75 15.65 20.94
C THR A 47 -5.72 14.55 20.72
N ASP A 48 -4.44 14.89 20.93
CA ASP A 48 -3.33 13.93 20.85
C ASP A 48 -3.61 12.70 21.72
N LYS A 49 -4.12 12.90 22.93
CA LYS A 49 -4.46 11.83 23.88
C LYS A 49 -5.58 10.93 23.35
N ALA A 50 -6.55 11.49 22.61
CA ALA A 50 -7.59 10.69 21.97
C ALA A 50 -7.00 9.79 20.87
N PHE A 51 -6.04 10.29 20.10
CA PHE A 51 -5.32 9.50 19.10
C PHE A 51 -4.38 8.47 19.74
N GLU A 52 -3.67 8.80 20.82
CA GLU A 52 -2.87 7.82 21.57
C GLU A 52 -3.72 6.62 22.01
N TYR A 53 -4.88 6.88 22.63
CA TYR A 53 -5.80 5.82 23.04
C TYR A 53 -6.35 5.04 21.83
N ARG A 54 -6.61 5.72 20.71
CA ARG A 54 -7.01 5.05 19.45
C ARG A 54 -5.92 4.10 18.96
N MET A 55 -4.65 4.49 19.07
CA MET A 55 -3.51 3.69 18.64
C MET A 55 -3.32 2.46 19.55
N GLN A 56 -3.55 2.58 20.86
CA GLN A 56 -3.59 1.43 21.78
C GLN A 56 -4.72 0.45 21.45
N ASN A 57 -5.90 0.95 21.04
CA ASN A 57 -6.99 0.10 20.56
C ASN A 57 -6.58 -0.65 19.28
N ILE A 58 -5.87 -0.01 18.36
CA ILE A 58 -5.35 -0.67 17.16
C ILE A 58 -4.31 -1.73 17.53
N SER A 59 -3.36 -1.44 18.44
CA SER A 59 -2.42 -2.44 18.97
C SER A 59 -3.12 -3.67 19.55
N ALA A 60 -4.24 -3.48 20.26
CA ALA A 60 -5.04 -4.58 20.80
C ALA A 60 -5.65 -5.47 19.71
N LEU A 61 -6.15 -4.86 18.63
CA LEU A 61 -6.70 -5.63 17.51
C LEU A 61 -5.60 -6.34 16.71
N TYR A 62 -4.42 -5.73 16.55
CA TYR A 62 -3.27 -6.43 15.95
C TYR A 62 -2.88 -7.64 16.80
N ALA A 63 -2.79 -7.48 18.12
CA ALA A 63 -2.49 -8.59 19.03
C ALA A 63 -3.57 -9.70 18.96
N GLU A 64 -4.85 -9.35 18.91
CA GLU A 64 -5.96 -10.30 18.77
C GLU A 64 -5.91 -11.07 17.44
N LEU A 65 -5.44 -10.42 16.36
CA LEU A 65 -5.23 -11.04 15.05
C LEU A 65 -3.94 -11.85 14.93
N GLY A 66 -3.12 -11.92 15.98
CA GLY A 66 -1.80 -12.57 15.94
C GLY A 66 -0.76 -11.82 15.09
N LEU A 67 -0.98 -10.53 14.84
CA LEU A 67 -0.08 -9.66 14.08
C LEU A 67 0.91 -8.94 15.01
N PRO A 68 2.12 -8.59 14.54
CA PRO A 68 3.04 -7.76 15.30
C PRO A 68 2.46 -6.34 15.48
N TRP A 69 2.59 -5.79 16.69
CA TRP A 69 2.14 -4.45 17.03
C TRP A 69 3.31 -3.55 17.42
N LEU A 70 3.10 -2.23 17.40
CA LEU A 70 4.17 -1.25 17.54
C LEU A 70 4.80 -1.28 18.95
N ALA A 71 6.09 -1.60 19.02
CA ALA A 71 6.82 -1.69 20.29
C ALA A 71 6.69 -0.41 21.14
N GLY A 72 6.45 -0.57 22.44
CA GLY A 72 6.24 0.55 23.38
C GLY A 72 4.90 1.27 23.20
N LEU A 73 3.94 0.71 22.45
CA LEU A 73 2.55 1.17 22.41
C LEU A 73 1.63 0.02 22.85
N LYS A 74 1.45 -0.10 24.17
CA LYS A 74 0.77 -1.24 24.79
C LYS A 74 -0.67 -1.40 24.27
N PRO A 75 -1.08 -2.63 23.89
CA PRO A 75 -2.48 -2.97 23.62
C PRO A 75 -3.43 -2.48 24.71
N ALA A 76 -4.52 -1.83 24.31
CA ALA A 76 -5.63 -1.53 25.21
C ALA A 76 -6.24 -2.82 25.76
N VAL A 77 -6.62 -2.82 27.04
CA VAL A 77 -7.26 -3.98 27.70
C VAL A 77 -8.61 -4.30 27.06
N ASN A 78 -9.37 -3.26 26.73
CA ASN A 78 -10.70 -3.38 26.13
C ASN A 78 -10.83 -2.39 24.98
N VAL A 79 -11.30 -2.89 23.83
CA VAL A 79 -11.73 -2.07 22.70
C VAL A 79 -13.25 -1.97 22.72
N GLY A 80 -13.80 -0.75 22.70
CA GLY A 80 -15.25 -0.54 22.78
C GLY A 80 -16.03 -1.32 21.72
N ARG A 81 -17.20 -1.86 22.09
CA ARG A 81 -18.04 -2.76 21.27
C ARG A 81 -18.38 -2.18 19.89
N GLU A 82 -18.71 -0.89 19.83
CA GLU A 82 -19.00 -0.17 18.57
C GLU A 82 -17.76 0.04 17.70
N MET A 83 -16.59 0.15 18.33
CA MET A 83 -15.37 0.58 17.68
C MET A 83 -14.58 -0.59 17.09
N LYS A 84 -14.58 -1.72 17.79
CA LYS A 84 -13.91 -2.96 17.39
C LYS A 84 -14.25 -3.40 15.95
N PRO A 85 -15.52 -3.56 15.53
CA PRO A 85 -15.83 -4.02 14.18
C PRO A 85 -15.39 -3.01 13.10
N ARG A 86 -15.49 -1.71 13.38
CA ARG A 86 -15.10 -0.65 12.43
C ARG A 86 -13.59 -0.63 12.22
N LEU A 87 -12.82 -0.67 13.30
CA LEU A 87 -11.36 -0.76 13.22
C LEU A 87 -10.90 -2.07 12.59
N LEU A 88 -11.51 -3.20 12.95
CA LEU A 88 -11.16 -4.50 12.38
C LEU A 88 -11.32 -4.51 10.85
N LYS A 89 -12.43 -3.96 10.34
CA LYS A 89 -12.66 -3.81 8.90
C LYS A 89 -11.58 -2.97 8.21
N LEU A 90 -11.17 -1.87 8.84
CA LEU A 90 -10.12 -0.99 8.32
C LEU A 90 -8.74 -1.68 8.32
N ILE A 91 -8.39 -2.35 9.41
CA ILE A 91 -7.14 -3.11 9.56
C ILE A 91 -7.09 -4.24 8.52
N GLN A 92 -8.17 -5.00 8.34
CA GLN A 92 -8.23 -6.05 7.32
C GLN A 92 -8.07 -5.49 5.90
N ARG A 93 -8.70 -4.34 5.61
CA ARG A 93 -8.54 -3.68 4.31
C ARG A 93 -7.11 -3.21 4.08
N ALA A 94 -6.47 -2.67 5.11
CA ALA A 94 -5.10 -2.19 5.04
C ALA A 94 -4.10 -3.36 4.91
N ASN A 95 -4.32 -4.43 5.68
CA ASN A 95 -3.63 -5.71 5.53
C ASN A 95 -3.84 -6.36 4.16
N ALA A 96 -5.02 -6.26 3.54
CA ALA A 96 -5.25 -6.80 2.19
C ALA A 96 -4.51 -5.99 1.11
N LYS A 97 -4.24 -4.69 1.35
CA LYS A 97 -3.36 -3.89 0.49
C LYS A 97 -1.89 -4.24 0.66
N SER A 98 -1.49 -4.72 1.85
CA SER A 98 -0.11 -5.07 2.18
C SER A 98 0.19 -6.58 2.08
N ALA A 99 -0.84 -7.42 1.99
CA ALA A 99 -0.74 -8.82 1.62
C ALA A 99 -0.05 -8.84 0.26
N GLY A 100 1.18 -9.34 0.26
CA GLY A 100 2.04 -9.31 -0.91
C GLY A 100 1.29 -9.73 -2.17
N PHE A 101 1.55 -9.04 -3.26
CA PHE A 101 1.18 -9.51 -4.57
C PHE A 101 1.76 -10.92 -4.80
N LYS A 102 1.27 -11.61 -5.82
CA LYS A 102 1.72 -12.97 -6.18
C LYS A 102 3.26 -13.12 -6.27
N HIS A 103 3.97 -12.01 -6.47
CA HIS A 103 5.42 -11.92 -6.57
C HIS A 103 6.03 -11.03 -5.46
N GLY A 104 5.59 -11.19 -4.21
CA GLY A 104 6.11 -10.44 -3.06
C GLY A 104 5.47 -9.05 -2.93
N SER A 105 6.25 -7.98 -2.89
CA SER A 105 5.72 -6.62 -2.76
C SER A 105 5.36 -5.95 -4.08
N LYS A 106 5.60 -6.60 -5.22
CA LYS A 106 5.45 -6.02 -6.57
C LYS A 106 4.30 -6.63 -7.36
N ARG A 107 3.54 -5.78 -8.05
CA ARG A 107 2.55 -6.15 -9.06
C ARG A 107 3.25 -6.77 -10.25
N THR A 108 2.52 -7.60 -10.99
CA THR A 108 3.02 -8.28 -12.18
C THR A 108 3.66 -7.33 -13.21
N TRP A 109 3.03 -6.18 -13.47
CA TRP A 109 3.56 -5.17 -14.40
C TRP A 109 4.77 -4.40 -13.85
N GLU A 110 4.99 -4.35 -12.53
CA GLU A 110 6.18 -3.73 -11.94
C GLU A 110 7.43 -4.59 -12.16
N LEU A 111 7.27 -5.91 -12.28
CA LEU A 111 8.36 -6.83 -12.63
C LEU A 111 8.91 -6.55 -14.03
N VAL A 112 8.03 -6.13 -14.95
CA VAL A 112 8.40 -5.75 -16.32
C VAL A 112 9.31 -4.52 -16.31
N LEU A 113 9.00 -3.52 -15.49
CA LEU A 113 9.83 -2.32 -15.36
C LEU A 113 11.18 -2.63 -14.73
N GLU A 114 11.20 -3.48 -13.71
CA GLU A 114 12.46 -3.91 -13.07
C GLU A 114 13.38 -4.64 -14.04
N ALA A 115 12.83 -5.54 -14.86
CA ALA A 115 13.58 -6.24 -15.90
C ALA A 115 14.19 -5.26 -16.92
N LEU A 116 13.44 -4.23 -17.30
CA LEU A 116 13.92 -3.20 -18.21
C LEU A 116 15.01 -2.33 -17.59
N ASP A 117 14.86 -1.94 -16.33
CA ASP A 117 15.89 -1.19 -15.60
C ASP A 117 17.19 -2.01 -15.53
N ALA A 118 17.09 -3.33 -15.32
CA ALA A 118 18.24 -4.25 -15.36
C ALA A 118 18.87 -4.37 -16.76
N CYS A 119 18.10 -4.12 -17.82
CA CYS A 119 18.57 -4.06 -19.21
C CYS A 119 18.88 -2.62 -19.67
N ALA A 120 19.20 -1.70 -18.75
CA ALA A 120 19.53 -0.30 -19.06
C ALA A 120 18.44 0.45 -19.84
N GLY A 121 17.17 0.10 -19.62
CA GLY A 121 15.99 0.75 -20.21
C GLY A 121 15.68 0.37 -21.66
N ASN A 122 16.45 -0.55 -22.27
CA ASN A 122 16.17 -1.07 -23.60
C ASN A 122 16.30 -2.59 -23.60
N ALA A 123 15.18 -3.28 -23.82
CA ALA A 123 15.15 -4.73 -23.87
C ALA A 123 14.15 -5.22 -24.90
N THR A 124 14.46 -6.37 -25.51
CA THR A 124 13.50 -7.15 -26.27
C THR A 124 12.52 -7.84 -25.32
N ARG A 125 11.36 -8.23 -25.87
CA ARG A 125 10.37 -9.03 -25.13
C ARG A 125 10.98 -10.32 -24.54
N GLU A 126 11.91 -10.93 -25.27
CA GLU A 126 12.64 -12.14 -24.85
C GLU A 126 13.53 -11.85 -23.64
N GLN A 127 14.32 -10.77 -23.70
CA GLN A 127 15.21 -10.37 -22.60
C GLN A 127 14.43 -10.06 -21.31
N VAL A 128 13.29 -9.37 -21.42
CA VAL A 128 12.41 -9.11 -20.26
C VAL A 128 11.87 -10.42 -19.69
N LYS A 129 11.40 -11.33 -20.54
CA LYS A 129 10.88 -12.64 -20.12
C LYS A 129 11.94 -13.43 -19.36
N ASP A 130 13.12 -13.60 -19.95
CA ASP A 130 14.21 -14.40 -19.40
C ASP A 130 14.68 -13.84 -18.06
N TRP A 131 14.80 -12.51 -17.97
CA TRP A 131 15.16 -11.86 -16.71
C TRP A 131 14.10 -12.11 -15.63
N ILE A 132 12.80 -11.92 -15.93
CA ILE A 132 11.73 -12.11 -14.95
C ILE A 132 11.66 -13.56 -14.49
N VAL A 133 11.71 -14.54 -15.39
CA VAL A 133 11.62 -15.97 -15.03
C VAL A 133 12.83 -16.39 -14.18
N SER A 134 14.01 -15.84 -14.46
CA SER A 134 15.22 -16.09 -13.66
C SER A 134 15.12 -15.54 -12.23
N HIS A 135 14.41 -14.43 -12.00
CA HIS A 135 14.30 -13.78 -10.69
C HIS A 135 13.00 -14.12 -9.94
N TYR A 136 11.96 -14.52 -10.69
CA TYR A 136 10.63 -14.83 -10.19
C TYR A 136 10.14 -16.16 -10.80
N PRO A 137 10.60 -17.33 -10.31
CA PRO A 137 10.29 -18.64 -10.90
C PRO A 137 8.79 -19.00 -10.97
N GLY A 138 7.93 -18.32 -10.18
CA GLY A 138 6.47 -18.49 -10.20
C GLY A 138 5.74 -17.58 -11.18
N TYR A 139 6.45 -16.79 -12.00
CA TYR A 139 5.87 -15.89 -12.98
C TYR A 139 5.14 -16.65 -14.09
N ASN A 140 3.93 -16.21 -14.42
CA ASN A 140 3.20 -16.75 -15.56
C ASN A 140 3.53 -15.90 -16.78
N GLU A 141 4.23 -16.46 -17.75
CA GLU A 141 4.64 -15.79 -19.00
C GLU A 141 3.48 -15.15 -19.76
N LYS A 142 2.25 -15.67 -19.61
CA LYS A 142 1.05 -15.06 -20.21
C LYS A 142 0.80 -13.63 -19.72
N ASN A 143 1.32 -13.26 -18.55
CA ASN A 143 1.20 -11.91 -18.01
C ASN A 143 2.17 -10.92 -18.68
N LEU A 144 3.12 -11.38 -19.52
CA LEU A 144 4.03 -10.50 -20.26
C LEU A 144 3.30 -9.60 -21.28
N VAL A 145 1.99 -9.79 -21.45
CA VAL A 145 1.11 -8.83 -22.11
C VAL A 145 1.10 -7.46 -21.41
N ASP A 146 1.50 -7.36 -20.14
CA ASP A 146 1.68 -6.12 -19.39
C ASP A 146 2.62 -5.12 -20.10
N LEU A 147 3.56 -5.58 -20.93
CA LEU A 147 4.37 -4.72 -21.81
C LEU A 147 3.50 -3.82 -22.70
N GLU A 148 2.41 -4.37 -23.24
CA GLU A 148 1.48 -3.64 -24.11
C GLU A 148 0.63 -2.65 -23.30
N MET A 149 0.27 -2.99 -22.05
CA MET A 149 -0.44 -2.08 -21.14
C MET A 149 0.39 -0.83 -20.82
N LEU A 150 1.71 -1.01 -20.64
CA LEU A 150 2.67 0.02 -20.24
C LEU A 150 3.22 0.87 -21.41
N ALA A 151 3.13 0.35 -22.64
CA ALA A 151 3.64 1.03 -23.84
C ALA A 151 2.69 2.11 -24.34
N VAL A 152 3.21 3.35 -24.47
CA VAL A 152 2.38 4.50 -24.82
C VAL A 152 1.81 4.43 -26.24
N ASN A 153 2.55 3.78 -27.14
CA ASN A 153 2.23 3.60 -28.55
C ASN A 153 1.59 2.24 -28.87
N SER A 154 1.28 1.41 -27.86
CA SER A 154 0.55 0.15 -28.10
C SER A 154 -0.95 0.42 -28.29
N THR A 155 -1.52 -0.07 -29.39
CA THR A 155 -2.97 0.01 -29.64
C THR A 155 -3.78 -0.85 -28.67
N SER A 156 -3.21 -1.96 -28.21
CA SER A 156 -3.85 -2.88 -27.26
C SER A 156 -3.96 -2.32 -25.85
N ARG A 157 -3.27 -1.23 -25.52
CA ARG A 157 -3.26 -0.66 -24.17
C ARG A 157 -4.66 -0.26 -23.69
N THR A 158 -5.59 0.10 -24.58
CA THR A 158 -6.97 0.48 -24.20
C THR A 158 -7.82 -0.68 -23.70
N SER A 159 -7.45 -1.93 -24.01
CA SER A 159 -8.17 -3.13 -23.59
C SER A 159 -7.97 -3.51 -22.12
N TYR A 160 -7.09 -2.79 -21.42
CA TYR A 160 -6.78 -3.06 -20.01
C TYR A 160 -7.62 -2.18 -19.09
N ASN A 161 -8.15 -2.76 -18.01
CA ASN A 161 -8.96 -2.03 -17.02
C ASN A 161 -8.21 -0.83 -16.40
N GLN A 162 -6.88 -0.94 -16.24
CA GLN A 162 -5.99 0.12 -15.76
C GLN A 162 -6.03 1.36 -16.67
N ASN A 163 -6.43 1.17 -17.93
CA ASN A 163 -6.42 2.14 -19.01
C ASN A 163 -7.84 2.46 -19.52
N ALA A 164 -8.87 2.04 -18.79
CA ALA A 164 -10.28 2.25 -19.14
C ALA A 164 -10.66 3.74 -19.18
N LYS A 165 -9.90 4.61 -18.49
CA LYS A 165 -10.02 6.06 -18.58
C LYS A 165 -8.86 6.62 -19.41
N PRO A 166 -9.10 7.63 -20.27
CA PRO A 166 -8.03 8.32 -20.98
C PRO A 166 -6.97 8.85 -20.00
N ARG A 167 -5.69 8.61 -20.33
CA ARG A 167 -4.54 9.10 -19.57
C ARG A 167 -3.92 10.28 -20.32
N ARG A 168 -3.63 11.37 -19.63
CA ARG A 168 -2.91 12.49 -20.23
C ARG A 168 -1.40 12.27 -20.07
N THR A 169 -0.64 12.57 -21.12
CA THR A 169 0.81 12.35 -21.17
C THR A 169 1.60 13.23 -20.21
N ASP A 170 1.02 14.33 -19.72
CA ASP A 170 1.65 15.27 -18.79
C ASP A 170 1.35 14.97 -17.31
N THR A 171 0.52 13.97 -17.00
CA THR A 171 0.13 13.63 -15.63
C THR A 171 1.07 12.67 -14.93
N GLY A 172 2.15 12.23 -15.58
CA GLY A 172 3.12 11.31 -14.98
C GLY A 172 2.53 9.94 -14.63
N SER A 173 1.64 9.42 -15.47
CA SER A 173 0.95 8.15 -15.23
C SER A 173 1.94 7.00 -14.97
N PRO A 174 1.74 6.19 -13.92
CA PRO A 174 2.63 5.06 -13.61
C PRO A 174 2.60 3.96 -14.69
N TYR A 175 1.63 4.01 -15.58
CA TYR A 175 1.44 3.05 -16.68
C TYR A 175 1.93 3.59 -18.03
N ASP A 176 2.51 4.79 -18.10
CA ASP A 176 3.03 5.40 -19.33
C ASP A 176 4.56 5.37 -19.28
N ARG A 177 5.11 4.16 -19.31
CA ARG A 177 6.53 3.93 -18.98
C ARG A 177 7.36 3.46 -20.18
N LEU A 178 6.72 2.84 -21.16
CA LEU A 178 7.41 2.19 -22.27
C LEU A 178 7.06 2.84 -23.60
N TYR A 179 7.99 2.74 -24.54
CA TYR A 179 7.77 3.01 -25.95
C TYR A 179 8.24 1.80 -26.75
N LYS A 180 7.33 1.19 -27.52
CA LYS A 180 7.64 0.00 -28.32
C LYS A 180 8.37 0.42 -29.58
N MET A 181 9.58 -0.07 -29.77
CA MET A 181 10.33 0.04 -31.02
C MET A 181 9.98 -1.18 -31.90
N GLY A 182 9.75 -0.94 -33.19
CA GLY A 182 9.40 -1.96 -34.18
C GLY A 182 10.60 -2.82 -34.57
#